data_AF-A0A7K5Z8Z4-F1
#
_entry.id   AF-A0A7K5Z8Z4-F1
#
_cell.length_a   1.000
_cell.length_b   1.000
_cell.length_c   1.000
_cell.angle_alpha   90.00
_cell.angle_beta   90.00
_cell.angle_gamma   90.00
#
_symmetry.space_group_name_H-M   'P 1'
#
loop_
_entity.id
_entity.type
_entity.pdbx_description
1 polymer ?
#
loop_
_entity_poly.entity_id
_entity_poly.type
_entity_poly.pdbx_seq_one_letter_code
_entity_poly.pdbx_strand_id
1 'polypeptide(L)'
;LPPRHMDSVVQIVEALESTDHGVTVPELVRALGACSTPGCRAVLGDPPEVPPAPPTLNHDQWWLFTQLFRHDAAAPERGAVLAPDGSTVTLGPLFAGIEVGLKRVTGWHVPTFEPPVDAPPMDVPPMDALYAVTIAEALGTSFLLARDGDTNRTTLGPGGCWDDVDDPQNYTLLGPPSPVPDAVANGAMDGVLLGTQLAKAPIQLADLLRGYYGTGNGTEKGRPPSSYRQRDFGVLTGPGKLEKEVEAMLRVLRVLPPTRELLEDVGPEEVTAIAQRAARDFMEVYVGHPRLGRHRLQVRPPPTSPSPHRCPRHPTAIPVTHLQPTPVDPSGSRSFVVGSDGYLYQGRGWDWVGAHTKGYNTKGFGVGYVGDFSTTLPDPDTIALVRDGFLPCAVRTGRLQRNYTLRGHRQMGHTDCPGNSLFHEIETWRGFK
;
A
#
# COMPACT_ATOMS: atom_id res chain seq x y z
N LEU A 1 8.99 -17.15 -17.52
CA LEU A 1 9.03 -16.24 -16.36
C LEU A 1 7.81 -16.46 -15.50
N PRO A 2 7.97 -16.80 -14.22
CA PRO A 2 6.85 -16.85 -13.29
C PRO A 2 6.14 -15.48 -13.21
N PRO A 3 4.84 -15.46 -12.91
CA PRO A 3 4.11 -14.22 -12.70
C PRO A 3 4.66 -13.46 -11.50
N ARG A 4 4.62 -12.13 -11.53
CA ARG A 4 4.96 -11.23 -10.41
C ARG A 4 3.84 -11.20 -9.35
N HIS A 5 3.40 -12.38 -8.93
CA HIS A 5 2.48 -12.58 -7.82
C HIS A 5 3.23 -12.79 -6.52
N MET A 6 2.61 -12.40 -5.40
CA MET A 6 3.13 -12.73 -4.07
C MET A 6 3.27 -14.24 -3.88
N ASP A 7 2.39 -15.07 -4.46
CA ASP A 7 2.51 -16.53 -4.37
C ASP A 7 3.79 -17.06 -5.02
N SER A 8 4.24 -16.47 -6.13
CA SER A 8 5.53 -16.78 -6.73
C SER A 8 6.69 -16.44 -5.79
N VAL A 9 6.59 -15.31 -5.08
CA VAL A 9 7.58 -14.90 -4.07
C VAL A 9 7.61 -15.90 -2.92
N VAL A 10 6.45 -16.30 -2.40
CA VAL A 10 6.34 -17.29 -1.31
C VAL A 10 6.97 -18.61 -1.72
N GLN A 11 6.70 -19.10 -2.93
CA GLN A 11 7.31 -20.33 -3.45
C GLN A 11 8.85 -20.23 -3.57
N ILE A 12 9.36 -19.07 -4.01
CA ILE A 12 10.81 -18.84 -4.10
C ILE A 12 11.43 -18.80 -2.70
N VAL A 13 10.81 -18.08 -1.76
CA VAL A 13 11.27 -18.00 -0.36
C VAL A 13 11.28 -19.38 0.28
N GLU A 14 10.22 -20.17 0.10
CA GLU A 14 10.12 -21.54 0.62
C GLU A 14 11.23 -22.44 0.08
N ALA A 15 11.54 -22.35 -1.22
CA ALA A 15 12.65 -23.08 -1.81
C ALA A 15 14.01 -22.63 -1.24
N LEU A 16 14.21 -21.33 -0.99
CA LEU A 16 15.43 -20.80 -0.39
C LEU A 16 15.58 -21.19 1.09
N GLU A 17 14.49 -21.31 1.84
CA GLU A 17 14.52 -21.75 3.24
C GLU A 17 14.73 -23.27 3.38
N SER A 18 14.45 -24.05 2.34
CA SER A 18 14.59 -25.51 2.37
C SER A 18 16.03 -26.02 2.40
N THR A 19 17.02 -25.16 2.11
CA THR A 19 18.43 -25.54 2.04
C THR A 19 19.29 -24.45 2.65
N ASP A 20 20.31 -24.84 3.41
CA ASP A 20 21.28 -23.88 3.94
C ASP A 20 22.20 -23.37 2.81
N HIS A 21 22.14 -22.06 2.57
CA HIS A 21 22.94 -21.35 1.57
C HIS A 21 24.00 -20.44 2.21
N GLY A 22 24.19 -20.50 3.54
CA GLY A 22 25.14 -19.69 4.29
C GLY A 22 24.76 -18.21 4.45
N VAL A 23 23.64 -17.78 3.86
CA VAL A 23 23.09 -16.42 3.93
C VAL A 23 21.59 -16.54 4.13
N THR A 24 21.01 -15.75 5.04
CA THR A 24 19.56 -15.75 5.25
C THR A 24 18.83 -15.11 4.07
N VAL A 25 17.55 -15.43 3.87
CA VAL A 25 16.75 -14.84 2.76
C VAL A 25 16.76 -13.30 2.80
N PRO A 26 16.58 -12.61 3.95
CA PRO A 26 16.65 -11.16 3.98
C PRO A 26 18.05 -10.59 3.65
N GLU A 27 19.11 -11.25 4.08
CA GLU A 27 20.49 -10.85 3.72
C GLU A 27 20.76 -11.03 2.22
N LEU A 28 20.25 -12.11 1.62
CA LEU A 28 20.28 -12.33 0.17
C LEU A 28 19.52 -11.22 -0.56
N VAL A 29 18.33 -10.88 -0.09
CA VAL A 29 17.52 -9.79 -0.63
C VAL A 29 18.25 -8.44 -0.54
N ARG A 30 18.94 -8.19 0.58
CA ARG A 30 19.79 -7.01 0.75
C ARG A 30 20.97 -7.00 -0.22
N ALA A 31 21.64 -8.14 -0.43
CA ALA A 31 22.67 -8.29 -1.46
C ALA A 31 22.17 -7.93 -2.86
N LEU A 32 20.92 -8.30 -3.17
CA LEU A 32 20.29 -8.05 -4.46
C LEU A 32 19.82 -6.60 -4.68
N GLY A 33 19.81 -5.76 -3.62
CA GLY A 33 19.61 -4.31 -3.74
C GLY A 33 18.44 -3.71 -2.93
N ALA A 34 17.74 -4.49 -2.09
CA ALA A 34 16.59 -4.01 -1.33
C ALA A 34 16.87 -2.87 -0.32
N CYS A 35 18.11 -2.76 0.16
CA CYS A 35 18.56 -1.79 1.17
C CYS A 35 19.79 -1.04 0.65
N SER A 36 19.66 -0.45 -0.54
CA SER A 36 20.74 0.26 -1.23
C SER A 36 20.91 1.72 -0.82
N THR A 37 19.93 2.29 -0.11
CA THR A 37 19.92 3.70 0.27
C THR A 37 20.92 3.99 1.41
N PRO A 38 21.46 5.21 1.50
CA PRO A 38 22.44 5.57 2.53
C PRO A 38 21.94 5.32 3.96
N GLY A 39 20.71 5.72 4.28
CA GLY A 39 20.12 5.52 5.61
C GLY A 39 19.89 4.04 5.92
N CYS A 40 19.38 3.27 4.96
CA CYS A 40 19.19 1.84 5.13
C CYS A 40 20.51 1.10 5.38
N ARG A 41 21.58 1.40 4.61
CA ARG A 41 22.93 0.84 4.86
C ARG A 41 23.51 1.27 6.19
N ALA A 42 23.28 2.52 6.58
CA ALA A 42 23.73 3.03 7.87
C ALA A 42 23.05 2.30 9.04
N VAL A 43 21.81 1.84 8.87
CA VAL A 43 21.07 1.09 9.89
C VAL A 43 21.34 -0.40 9.84
N LEU A 44 21.22 -1.07 8.68
CA LEU A 44 21.33 -2.53 8.55
C LEU A 44 22.74 -3.04 8.23
N GLY A 45 23.68 -2.14 7.91
CA GLY A 45 25.03 -2.44 7.45
C GLY A 45 25.11 -2.62 5.93
N ASP A 46 26.35 -2.64 5.43
CA ASP A 46 26.61 -2.87 4.01
C ASP A 46 26.13 -4.26 3.55
N PRO A 47 25.53 -4.35 2.35
CA PRO A 47 25.02 -5.61 1.82
C PRO A 47 26.15 -6.64 1.67
N PRO A 48 25.89 -7.92 1.96
CA PRO A 48 26.86 -8.96 1.67
C PRO A 48 27.07 -9.09 0.15
N GLU A 49 28.13 -9.77 -0.25
CA GLU A 49 28.37 -10.07 -1.67
C GLU A 49 27.21 -10.88 -2.25
N VAL A 50 26.86 -10.62 -3.51
CA VAL A 50 25.78 -11.33 -4.20
C VAL A 50 26.23 -12.79 -4.43
N PRO A 51 25.55 -13.78 -3.82
CA PRO A 51 25.92 -15.17 -4.01
C PRO A 51 25.59 -15.65 -5.44
N PRO A 52 26.21 -16.75 -5.90
CA PRO A 52 25.79 -17.41 -7.13
C PRO A 52 24.34 -17.89 -7.02
N ALA A 53 23.71 -18.15 -8.18
CA ALA A 53 22.33 -18.65 -8.23
C ALA A 53 22.15 -19.89 -7.36
N PRO A 54 21.24 -19.87 -6.36
CA PRO A 54 21.00 -21.01 -5.49
C PRO A 54 20.52 -22.23 -6.29
N PRO A 55 21.04 -23.44 -6.02
CA PRO A 55 20.67 -24.65 -6.77
C PRO A 55 19.22 -25.08 -6.54
N THR A 56 18.57 -24.58 -5.49
CA THR A 56 17.15 -24.80 -5.17
C THR A 56 16.20 -24.08 -6.12
N LEU A 57 16.67 -23.05 -6.81
CA LEU A 57 15.86 -22.26 -7.73
C LEU A 57 16.20 -22.59 -9.18
N ASN A 58 15.18 -22.71 -10.02
CA ASN A 58 15.39 -22.76 -11.46
C ASN A 58 15.80 -21.38 -12.02
N HIS A 59 16.25 -21.35 -13.28
CA HIS A 59 16.72 -20.13 -13.93
C HIS A 59 15.71 -18.98 -13.87
N ASP A 60 14.44 -19.28 -14.17
CA ASP A 60 13.40 -18.26 -14.24
C ASP A 60 13.01 -17.73 -12.84
N GLN A 61 12.99 -18.59 -11.81
CA GLN A 61 12.75 -18.21 -10.42
C GLN A 61 13.85 -17.29 -9.91
N TRP A 62 15.12 -17.68 -10.14
CA TRP A 62 16.26 -16.84 -9.77
C TRP A 62 16.24 -15.51 -10.52
N TRP A 63 15.98 -15.54 -11.83
CA TRP A 63 15.85 -14.32 -12.63
C TRP A 63 14.77 -13.40 -12.08
N LEU A 64 13.57 -13.91 -11.82
CA LEU A 64 12.48 -13.12 -11.24
C LEU A 64 12.89 -12.51 -9.90
N PHE A 65 13.45 -13.33 -9.00
CA PHE A 65 13.86 -12.89 -7.68
C PHE A 65 14.89 -11.75 -7.75
N THR A 66 15.93 -11.89 -8.59
CA THR A 66 16.92 -10.82 -8.77
C THR A 66 16.32 -9.54 -9.37
N GLN A 67 15.36 -9.64 -10.28
CA GLN A 67 14.69 -8.46 -10.86
C GLN A 67 13.83 -7.72 -9.84
N LEU A 68 13.22 -8.43 -8.89
CA LEU A 68 12.36 -7.82 -7.87
C LEU A 68 13.13 -6.98 -6.85
N PHE A 69 14.44 -7.19 -6.70
CA PHE A 69 15.27 -6.46 -5.73
C PHE A 69 16.34 -5.59 -6.36
N ARG A 70 16.53 -5.67 -7.68
CA ARG A 70 17.45 -4.79 -8.41
C ARG A 70 17.01 -3.34 -8.21
N HIS A 71 17.83 -2.59 -7.48
CA HIS A 71 17.54 -1.20 -7.17
C HIS A 71 17.57 -0.34 -8.44
N ASP A 72 16.49 0.41 -8.65
CA ASP A 72 16.39 1.47 -9.65
C ASP A 72 15.71 2.69 -9.01
N ALA A 73 16.51 3.70 -8.67
CA ALA A 73 16.01 4.94 -8.06
C ALA A 73 15.07 5.71 -8.99
N ALA A 74 15.16 5.50 -10.31
CA ALA A 74 14.29 6.14 -11.30
C ALA A 74 12.97 5.38 -11.52
N ALA A 75 12.89 4.13 -11.07
CA ALA A 75 11.72 3.27 -11.20
C ALA A 75 11.55 2.40 -9.94
N PRO A 76 11.28 3.02 -8.77
CA PRO A 76 11.20 2.34 -7.48
C PRO A 76 10.10 1.26 -7.44
N GLU A 77 9.15 1.29 -8.37
CA GLU A 77 8.10 0.30 -8.55
C GLU A 77 8.54 -0.99 -9.26
N ARG A 78 9.76 -1.07 -9.83
CA ARG A 78 10.23 -2.28 -10.54
C ARG A 78 10.37 -3.53 -9.65
N GLY A 79 10.39 -3.34 -8.33
CA GLY A 79 10.33 -4.39 -7.32
C GLY A 79 8.93 -4.75 -6.84
N ALA A 80 7.89 -4.33 -7.56
CA ALA A 80 6.51 -4.59 -7.21
C ALA A 80 6.05 -6.01 -7.56
N VAL A 81 5.12 -6.52 -6.75
CA VAL A 81 4.33 -7.73 -6.99
C VAL A 81 2.86 -7.47 -6.70
N LEU A 82 1.99 -8.22 -7.37
CA LEU A 82 0.56 -8.24 -7.12
C LEU A 82 0.27 -9.19 -5.94
N ALA A 83 -0.37 -8.66 -4.90
CA ALA A 83 -0.81 -9.44 -3.75
C ALA A 83 -2.24 -9.98 -3.97
N PRO A 84 -2.63 -11.09 -3.31
CA PRO A 84 -3.96 -11.69 -3.47
C PRO A 84 -5.14 -10.78 -3.06
N ASP A 85 -4.89 -9.75 -2.25
CA ASP A 85 -5.88 -8.71 -1.92
C ASP A 85 -6.03 -7.63 -2.99
N GLY A 86 -5.42 -7.80 -4.16
CA GLY A 86 -5.47 -6.86 -5.29
C GLY A 86 -4.55 -5.64 -5.13
N SER A 87 -3.83 -5.53 -4.02
CA SER A 87 -2.85 -4.46 -3.84
C SER A 87 -1.54 -4.77 -4.57
N THR A 88 -0.83 -3.71 -4.96
CA THR A 88 0.55 -3.83 -5.43
C THR A 88 1.51 -3.50 -4.29
N VAL A 89 2.55 -4.31 -4.10
CA VAL A 89 3.49 -4.23 -2.98
C VAL A 89 4.93 -4.29 -3.50
N THR A 90 5.80 -3.36 -3.12
CA THR A 90 7.24 -3.53 -3.38
C THR A 90 7.92 -4.33 -2.29
N LEU A 91 8.83 -5.22 -2.71
CA LEU A 91 9.45 -6.16 -1.78
C LEU A 91 10.63 -5.56 -1.00
N GLY A 92 11.29 -4.52 -1.50
CA GLY A 92 12.47 -3.93 -0.85
C GLY A 92 12.21 -3.49 0.59
N PRO A 93 11.30 -2.53 0.82
CA PRO A 93 10.93 -2.09 2.17
C PRO A 93 10.34 -3.23 3.03
N LEU A 94 9.56 -4.13 2.42
CA LEU A 94 8.96 -5.29 3.09
C LEU A 94 10.04 -6.18 3.74
N PHE A 95 11.03 -6.58 2.95
CA PHE A 95 12.10 -7.46 3.43
C PHE A 95 13.10 -6.72 4.34
N ALA A 96 13.30 -5.42 4.17
CA ALA A 96 14.10 -4.62 5.11
C ALA A 96 13.48 -4.62 6.52
N GLY A 97 12.15 -4.47 6.62
CA GLY A 97 11.45 -4.59 7.90
C GLY A 97 11.52 -5.99 8.52
N ILE A 98 11.41 -7.04 7.69
CA ILE A 98 11.58 -8.43 8.11
C ILE A 98 13.00 -8.69 8.65
N GLU A 99 14.05 -8.18 7.99
CA GLU A 99 15.44 -8.31 8.45
C GLU A 99 15.62 -7.68 9.83
N VAL A 100 15.09 -6.47 10.05
CA VAL A 100 15.12 -5.81 11.36
C VAL A 100 14.39 -6.67 12.41
N GLY A 101 13.23 -7.21 12.07
CA GLY A 101 12.46 -8.08 12.96
C GLY A 101 13.26 -9.30 13.43
N LEU A 102 13.92 -10.00 12.51
CA LEU A 102 14.75 -11.17 12.82
C LEU A 102 16.00 -10.80 13.62
N LYS A 103 16.70 -9.72 13.26
CA LYS A 103 17.87 -9.23 14.01
C LYS A 103 17.52 -8.87 15.46
N ARG A 104 16.33 -8.30 15.71
CA ARG A 104 15.89 -7.98 17.08
C ARG A 104 15.79 -9.21 17.98
N VAL A 105 15.41 -10.37 17.43
CA VAL A 105 15.35 -11.64 18.19
C VAL A 105 16.73 -12.06 18.67
N THR A 106 17.80 -11.73 17.94
CA THR A 106 19.18 -12.04 18.31
C THR A 106 19.83 -10.99 19.21
N GLY A 107 19.06 -10.04 19.75
CA GLY A 107 19.58 -8.95 20.60
C GLY A 107 20.32 -7.86 19.84
N TRP A 108 20.12 -7.75 18.53
CA TRP A 108 20.73 -6.69 17.72
C TRP A 108 20.17 -5.32 18.10
N HIS A 109 21.06 -4.32 18.12
CA HIS A 109 20.73 -2.93 18.39
C HIS A 109 21.11 -2.04 17.21
N VAL A 110 20.35 -0.96 17.04
CA VAL A 110 20.61 0.05 16.00
C VAL A 110 21.97 0.71 16.27
N PRO A 111 22.80 0.94 15.25
CA PRO A 111 24.05 1.68 15.42
C PRO A 111 23.82 3.06 16.03
N THR A 112 24.71 3.50 16.91
CA THR A 112 24.76 4.88 17.40
C THR A 112 25.37 5.79 16.33
N PHE A 113 24.69 6.89 16.02
CA PHE A 113 25.15 7.88 15.04
C PHE A 113 25.77 9.05 15.78
N GLU A 114 27.11 9.11 15.79
CA GLU A 114 27.85 10.25 16.35
C GLU A 114 28.13 11.30 15.26
N PRO A 115 28.05 12.60 15.57
CA PRO A 115 28.46 13.64 14.65
C PRO A 115 29.99 13.58 14.40
N PRO A 116 30.47 14.08 13.25
CA PRO A 116 31.91 14.27 13.03
C PRO A 116 32.54 15.11 14.15
N VAL A 117 33.82 14.87 14.45
CA VAL A 117 34.57 15.49 15.57
C VAL A 117 34.48 17.03 15.58
N ASP A 118 34.32 17.65 14.42
CA ASP A 118 34.27 19.11 14.24
C ASP A 118 32.84 19.68 14.08
N ALA A 119 31.80 18.85 14.22
CA ALA A 119 30.42 19.28 14.11
C ALA A 119 29.80 19.55 15.50
N PRO A 120 28.90 20.55 15.64
CA PRO A 120 28.19 20.78 16.89
C PRO A 120 27.43 19.52 17.31
N PRO A 121 27.26 19.27 18.63
CA PRO A 121 26.51 18.11 19.12
C PRO A 121 25.10 18.10 18.51
N MET A 122 24.84 17.13 17.63
CA MET A 122 23.51 16.87 17.09
C MET A 122 22.82 15.87 17.99
N ASP A 123 21.70 16.27 18.58
CA ASP A 123 20.82 15.36 19.30
C ASP A 123 20.09 14.50 18.26
N VAL A 124 20.62 13.32 17.97
CA VAL A 124 19.95 12.33 17.11
C VAL A 124 19.02 11.53 18.03
N PRO A 125 17.70 11.73 17.95
CA PRO A 125 16.79 11.01 18.82
C PRO A 125 16.85 9.50 18.54
N PRO A 126 16.54 8.66 19.54
CA PRO A 126 16.45 7.22 19.34
C PRO A 126 15.43 6.92 18.24
N MET A 127 15.85 6.11 17.27
CA MET A 127 15.08 5.77 16.07
C MET A 127 14.68 4.30 16.09
N ASP A 128 13.44 4.01 15.70
CA ASP A 128 12.95 2.66 15.51
C ASP A 128 13.43 2.14 14.14
N ALA A 129 14.40 1.21 14.15
CA ALA A 129 14.97 0.65 12.92
C ALA A 129 13.92 0.10 11.94
N LEU A 130 12.75 -0.37 12.41
CA LEU A 130 11.68 -0.81 11.52
C LEU A 130 11.21 0.32 10.62
N TYR A 131 10.96 1.51 11.19
CA TYR A 131 10.51 2.68 10.42
C TYR A 131 11.65 3.28 9.61
N ALA A 132 12.85 3.30 10.19
CA ALA A 132 14.06 3.82 9.57
C ALA A 132 14.28 3.24 8.15
N VAL A 133 14.29 1.91 8.03
CA VAL A 133 14.65 1.19 6.79
C VAL A 133 13.48 0.93 5.86
N THR A 134 12.24 1.09 6.35
CA THR A 134 11.04 0.83 5.55
C THR A 134 10.49 2.09 4.91
N ILE A 135 10.31 3.17 5.68
CA ILE A 135 9.53 4.33 5.23
C ILE A 135 10.13 5.70 5.58
N ALA A 136 10.87 5.82 6.68
CA ALA A 136 11.29 7.11 7.21
C ALA A 136 12.28 7.81 6.26
N GLU A 137 13.26 7.09 5.73
CA GLU A 137 14.23 7.63 4.76
C GLU A 137 13.53 8.05 3.46
N ALA A 138 12.63 7.20 2.95
CA ALA A 138 11.92 7.44 1.70
C ALA A 138 11.00 8.67 1.82
N LEU A 139 10.28 8.81 2.95
CA LEU A 139 9.45 9.98 3.23
C LEU A 139 10.27 11.26 3.41
N GLY A 140 11.31 11.21 4.25
CA GLY A 140 12.17 12.36 4.50
C GLY A 140 12.79 12.88 3.21
N THR A 141 13.38 11.98 2.42
CA THR A 141 14.02 12.33 1.15
C THR A 141 13.01 12.81 0.11
N SER A 142 11.82 12.19 0.04
CA SER A 142 10.78 12.61 -0.90
C SER A 142 10.35 14.06 -0.67
N PHE A 143 10.06 14.42 0.57
CA PHE A 143 9.60 15.76 0.91
C PHE A 143 10.73 16.80 0.91
N LEU A 144 11.96 16.38 1.26
CA LEU A 144 13.15 17.20 1.10
C LEU A 144 13.37 17.59 -0.37
N LEU A 145 13.29 16.64 -1.30
CA LEU A 145 13.44 16.92 -2.73
C LEU A 145 12.33 17.83 -3.29
N ALA A 146 11.22 17.97 -2.58
CA ALA A 146 10.11 18.86 -2.95
C ALA A 146 10.11 20.20 -2.20
N ARG A 147 11.15 20.51 -1.41
CA ARG A 147 11.21 21.71 -0.54
C ARG A 147 11.25 23.03 -1.31
N ASP A 148 11.90 23.08 -2.47
CA ASP A 148 12.16 24.33 -3.22
C ASP A 148 10.95 24.86 -4.01
N GLY A 149 9.74 24.42 -3.68
CA GLY A 149 8.51 24.94 -4.28
C GLY A 149 8.30 24.55 -5.75
N ASP A 150 9.05 23.58 -6.28
CA ASP A 150 8.77 22.98 -7.59
C ASP A 150 7.48 22.17 -7.49
N THR A 151 6.34 22.84 -7.67
CA THR A 151 4.97 22.31 -7.54
C THR A 151 4.67 21.13 -8.47
N ASN A 152 5.60 20.78 -9.37
CA ASN A 152 5.51 19.64 -10.27
C ASN A 152 6.02 18.32 -9.66
N ARG A 153 6.75 18.34 -8.53
CA ARG A 153 7.25 17.09 -7.91
C ARG A 153 6.17 16.45 -7.05
N THR A 154 5.80 15.23 -7.44
CA THR A 154 4.86 14.40 -6.67
C THR A 154 5.63 13.76 -5.51
N THR A 155 5.17 13.97 -4.28
CA THR A 155 5.85 13.45 -3.08
C THR A 155 5.37 12.05 -2.66
N LEU A 156 4.12 11.71 -2.96
CA LEU A 156 3.48 10.44 -2.60
C LEU A 156 2.66 9.92 -3.79
N GLY A 157 2.59 8.61 -3.93
CA GLY A 157 1.93 7.95 -5.05
C GLY A 157 2.69 8.20 -6.36
N PRO A 158 2.08 8.01 -7.52
CA PRO A 158 0.76 7.44 -7.72
C PRO A 158 0.78 5.91 -7.53
N GLY A 159 -0.39 5.31 -7.61
CA GLY A 159 -0.55 3.91 -7.97
C GLY A 159 -0.32 3.66 -9.45
N GLY A 160 -0.58 2.43 -9.87
CA GLY A 160 -0.30 1.93 -11.21
C GLY A 160 -1.31 0.87 -11.66
N CYS A 161 -1.09 0.35 -12.86
CA CYS A 161 -1.83 -0.76 -13.45
C CYS A 161 -0.85 -1.89 -13.80
N TRP A 162 -1.26 -3.13 -13.55
CA TRP A 162 -0.61 -4.30 -14.14
C TRP A 162 -1.05 -4.46 -15.59
N ASP A 163 -0.20 -5.05 -16.42
CA ASP A 163 -0.51 -5.44 -17.78
C ASP A 163 -1.51 -6.59 -17.85
N ASP A 164 -1.36 -7.56 -16.96
CA ASP A 164 -2.28 -8.69 -16.76
C ASP A 164 -2.41 -9.00 -15.25
N VAL A 165 -3.58 -9.48 -14.81
CA VAL A 165 -3.86 -9.75 -13.40
C VAL A 165 -3.64 -11.23 -13.06
N ASP A 166 -3.80 -12.13 -14.04
CA ASP A 166 -3.56 -13.55 -13.89
C ASP A 166 -2.06 -13.87 -14.10
N ASP A 167 -1.41 -13.17 -15.03
CA ASP A 167 0.03 -13.27 -15.31
C ASP A 167 0.74 -11.90 -15.31
N PRO A 168 0.84 -11.21 -14.16
CA PRO A 168 1.43 -9.87 -14.07
C PRO A 168 2.93 -9.89 -14.41
N GLN A 169 3.33 -9.11 -15.40
CA GLN A 169 4.73 -9.00 -15.82
C GLN A 169 5.23 -7.55 -15.75
N ASN A 170 4.38 -6.57 -16.03
CA ASN A 170 4.73 -5.16 -16.06
C ASN A 170 3.76 -4.31 -15.25
N TYR A 171 4.30 -3.57 -14.28
CA TYR A 171 3.56 -2.57 -13.52
C TYR A 171 3.87 -1.18 -14.07
N THR A 172 2.83 -0.44 -14.48
CA THR A 172 2.94 0.90 -15.07
C THR A 172 2.28 1.93 -14.17
N LEU A 173 3.02 2.97 -13.77
CA LEU A 173 2.49 4.07 -12.97
C LEU A 173 1.44 4.88 -13.75
N LEU A 174 0.38 5.30 -13.06
CA LEU A 174 -0.73 6.09 -13.65
C LEU A 174 -0.49 7.61 -13.63
N GLY A 175 0.67 8.04 -13.14
CA GLY A 175 1.06 9.44 -13.01
C GLY A 175 2.57 9.59 -12.92
N PRO A 176 3.07 10.82 -12.69
CA PRO A 176 4.50 11.07 -12.56
C PRO A 176 5.08 10.24 -11.40
N PRO A 177 6.28 9.67 -11.55
CA PRO A 177 6.92 8.90 -10.48
C PRO A 177 7.18 9.80 -9.26
N SER A 178 7.08 9.21 -8.07
CA SER A 178 7.62 9.78 -6.83
C SER A 178 8.59 8.79 -6.17
N PRO A 179 9.37 9.23 -5.17
CA PRO A 179 10.15 8.32 -4.36
C PRO A 179 9.31 7.36 -3.50
N VAL A 180 8.01 7.65 -3.28
CA VAL A 180 7.09 6.83 -2.47
C VAL A 180 5.80 6.55 -3.24
N PRO A 181 5.84 5.77 -4.34
CA PRO A 181 4.63 5.32 -5.02
C PRO A 181 3.78 4.43 -4.10
N ASP A 182 2.52 4.23 -4.44
CA ASP A 182 1.58 3.46 -3.60
C ASP A 182 2.11 2.07 -3.24
N ALA A 183 2.83 1.43 -4.18
CA ALA A 183 3.41 0.10 -3.97
C ALA A 183 4.54 0.10 -2.93
N VAL A 184 5.35 1.17 -2.89
CA VAL A 184 6.39 1.37 -1.86
C VAL A 184 5.76 1.65 -0.51
N ALA A 185 4.74 2.51 -0.45
CA ALA A 185 3.99 2.75 0.78
C ALA A 185 3.40 1.45 1.35
N ASN A 186 2.80 0.61 0.48
CA ASN A 186 2.24 -0.68 0.87
C ASN A 186 3.32 -1.64 1.39
N GLY A 187 4.43 -1.81 0.68
CA GLY A 187 5.54 -2.67 1.11
C GLY A 187 6.19 -2.20 2.40
N ALA A 188 6.28 -0.90 2.62
CA ALA A 188 6.83 -0.34 3.83
C ALA A 188 5.92 -0.56 5.05
N MET A 189 4.61 -0.34 4.90
CA MET A 189 3.65 -0.66 5.96
C MET A 189 3.70 -2.15 6.32
N ASP A 190 3.70 -3.02 5.32
CA ASP A 190 3.78 -4.47 5.50
C ASP A 190 5.12 -4.88 6.18
N GLY A 191 6.24 -4.26 5.80
CA GLY A 191 7.55 -4.49 6.42
C GLY A 191 7.58 -4.13 7.91
N VAL A 192 6.96 -3.00 8.30
CA VAL A 192 6.83 -2.62 9.71
C VAL A 192 5.96 -3.62 10.47
N LEU A 193 4.83 -4.03 9.90
CA LEU A 193 3.89 -4.97 10.53
C LEU A 193 4.52 -6.36 10.73
N LEU A 194 5.08 -6.93 9.66
CA LEU A 194 5.69 -8.25 9.69
C LEU A 194 6.99 -8.28 10.50
N GLY A 195 7.82 -7.24 10.40
CA GLY A 195 9.01 -7.10 11.23
C GLY A 195 8.67 -7.01 12.73
N THR A 196 7.60 -6.30 13.09
CA THR A 196 7.10 -6.25 14.47
C THR A 196 6.61 -7.62 14.96
N GLN A 197 5.94 -8.39 14.09
CA GLN A 197 5.48 -9.74 14.42
C GLN A 197 6.66 -10.69 14.67
N LEU A 198 7.64 -10.70 13.77
CA LEU A 198 8.83 -11.56 13.88
C LEU A 198 9.68 -11.22 15.11
N ALA A 199 9.78 -9.95 15.49
CA ALA A 199 10.48 -9.55 16.70
C ALA A 199 9.87 -10.12 17.98
N LYS A 200 8.59 -10.52 17.96
CA LYS A 200 7.90 -11.16 19.11
C LYS A 200 7.99 -12.67 19.07
N ALA A 201 7.84 -13.26 17.88
CA ALA A 201 7.86 -14.70 17.68
C ALA A 201 8.47 -15.02 16.32
N PRO A 202 9.67 -15.63 16.26
CA PRO A 202 10.26 -16.03 14.99
C PRO A 202 9.43 -17.16 14.37
N ILE A 203 9.07 -16.98 13.10
CA ILE A 203 8.32 -17.92 12.26
C ILE A 203 9.10 -18.02 10.94
N GLN A 204 9.02 -19.16 10.25
CA GLN A 204 9.57 -19.29 8.90
C GLN A 204 8.97 -18.22 7.97
N LEU A 205 9.79 -17.67 7.09
CA LEU A 205 9.41 -16.51 6.29
C LEU A 205 8.34 -16.86 5.27
N ALA A 206 8.41 -18.03 4.64
CA ALA A 206 7.37 -18.53 3.75
C ALA A 206 6.02 -18.64 4.47
N ASP A 207 6.01 -19.17 5.71
CA ASP A 207 4.79 -19.30 6.52
C ASP A 207 4.24 -17.95 6.96
N LEU A 208 5.11 -17.00 7.30
CA LEU A 208 4.72 -15.63 7.63
C LEU A 208 4.04 -14.94 6.43
N LEU A 209 4.66 -14.98 5.26
CA LEU A 209 4.13 -14.34 4.05
C LEU A 209 2.84 -15.02 3.60
N ARG A 210 2.78 -16.36 3.64
CA ARG A 210 1.57 -17.13 3.33
C ARG A 210 0.44 -16.85 4.30
N GLY A 211 0.74 -16.70 5.58
CA GLY A 211 -0.25 -16.34 6.60
C GLY A 211 -0.77 -14.91 6.45
N TYR A 212 0.08 -13.97 6.02
CA TYR A 212 -0.28 -12.56 5.90
C TYR A 212 -0.98 -12.21 4.58
N TYR A 213 -0.51 -12.76 3.45
CA TYR A 213 -1.06 -12.49 2.12
C TYR A 213 -2.05 -13.57 1.64
N GLY A 214 -2.04 -14.75 2.25
CA GLY A 214 -2.92 -15.86 1.90
C GLY A 214 -4.25 -15.87 2.67
N THR A 215 -5.21 -16.62 2.14
CA THR A 215 -6.57 -16.75 2.68
C THR A 215 -6.76 -18.05 3.51
N GLY A 216 -5.73 -18.89 3.63
CA GLY A 216 -5.82 -20.24 4.16
C GLY A 216 -5.78 -20.40 5.69
N ASN A 217 -5.40 -19.36 6.45
CA ASN A 217 -5.09 -19.45 7.88
C ASN A 217 -6.16 -18.85 8.83
N GLY A 218 -7.44 -18.89 8.46
CA GLY A 218 -8.51 -18.66 9.45
C GLY A 218 -8.76 -17.20 9.84
N THR A 219 -8.49 -16.23 8.97
CA THR A 219 -9.17 -14.94 9.06
C THR A 219 -10.65 -15.16 8.74
N GLU A 220 -11.52 -14.79 9.67
CA GLU A 220 -12.95 -15.17 9.74
C GLU A 220 -13.82 -15.00 8.47
N LYS A 221 -13.36 -14.39 7.37
CA LYS A 221 -14.22 -13.95 6.26
C LYS A 221 -13.58 -13.95 4.86
N GLY A 222 -12.65 -14.87 4.57
CA GLY A 222 -12.12 -15.05 3.21
C GLY A 222 -11.26 -13.88 2.67
N ARG A 223 -10.61 -13.12 3.56
CA ARG A 223 -9.65 -12.05 3.21
C ARG A 223 -8.31 -12.27 3.90
N PRO A 224 -7.19 -12.02 3.23
CA PRO A 224 -5.88 -12.10 3.88
C PRO A 224 -5.70 -10.96 4.89
N PRO A 225 -4.91 -11.15 5.97
CA PRO A 225 -4.54 -10.07 6.89
C PRO A 225 -4.00 -8.80 6.21
N SER A 226 -3.32 -8.94 5.07
CA SER A 226 -2.79 -7.83 4.29
C SER A 226 -3.86 -6.81 3.85
N SER A 227 -5.13 -7.20 3.72
CA SER A 227 -6.22 -6.27 3.41
C SER A 227 -6.44 -5.21 4.51
N TYR A 228 -5.96 -5.47 5.74
CA TYR A 228 -6.11 -4.57 6.88
C TYR A 228 -4.86 -3.74 7.19
N ARG A 229 -3.82 -3.81 6.34
CA ARG A 229 -2.51 -3.18 6.58
C ARG A 229 -2.57 -1.72 6.99
N GLN A 230 -3.46 -0.93 6.38
CA GLN A 230 -3.55 0.51 6.63
C GLN A 230 -4.05 0.79 8.04
N ARG A 231 -5.07 0.05 8.47
CA ARG A 231 -5.61 0.10 9.83
C ARG A 231 -4.56 -0.37 10.83
N ASP A 232 -3.97 -1.53 10.58
CA ASP A 232 -3.06 -2.17 11.53
C ASP A 232 -1.76 -1.36 11.67
N PHE A 233 -1.24 -0.80 10.57
CA PHE A 233 -0.12 0.13 10.58
C PHE A 233 -0.47 1.41 11.34
N GLY A 234 -1.68 1.94 11.15
CA GLY A 234 -2.17 3.11 11.87
C GLY A 234 -2.25 2.88 13.39
N VAL A 235 -2.77 1.73 13.82
CA VAL A 235 -2.84 1.33 15.23
C VAL A 235 -1.46 1.15 15.83
N LEU A 236 -0.56 0.46 15.13
CA LEU A 236 0.81 0.21 15.59
C LEU A 236 1.64 1.50 15.70
N THR A 237 1.48 2.41 14.73
CA THR A 237 2.24 3.64 14.67
C THR A 237 1.71 4.67 15.67
N GLY A 238 0.40 4.81 15.79
CA GLY A 238 -0.21 5.81 16.66
C GLY A 238 0.09 7.26 16.23
N PRO A 239 -0.44 8.25 16.96
CA PRO A 239 -0.28 9.65 16.62
C PRO A 239 1.16 10.13 16.87
N GLY A 240 1.73 10.85 15.91
CA GLY A 240 3.02 11.55 16.05
C GLY A 240 4.27 10.67 16.03
N LYS A 241 4.16 9.33 16.03
CA LYS A 241 5.33 8.45 15.94
C LYS A 241 6.05 8.62 14.60
N LEU A 242 5.32 8.52 13.48
CA LEU A 242 5.93 8.60 12.14
C LEU A 242 6.68 9.92 11.92
N GLU A 243 6.18 11.04 12.46
CA GLU A 243 6.86 12.34 12.43
C GLU A 243 8.25 12.26 13.10
N LYS A 244 8.30 11.70 14.32
CA LYS A 244 9.57 11.52 15.05
C LYS A 244 10.56 10.63 14.30
N GLU A 245 10.08 9.53 13.69
CA GLU A 245 10.96 8.61 12.95
C GLU A 245 11.51 9.26 11.67
N VAL A 246 10.70 10.03 10.95
CA VAL A 246 11.15 10.78 9.76
C VAL A 246 12.16 11.85 10.15
N GLU A 247 11.91 12.58 11.24
CA GLU A 247 12.83 13.58 11.75
C GLU A 247 14.17 12.96 12.17
N ALA A 248 14.12 11.86 12.92
CA ALA A 248 15.30 11.11 13.33
C ALA A 248 16.15 10.67 12.13
N MET A 249 15.50 10.10 11.10
CA MET A 249 16.20 9.67 9.89
C MET A 249 16.80 10.84 9.12
N LEU A 250 16.09 11.96 8.97
CA LEU A 250 16.66 13.16 8.32
C LEU A 250 17.90 13.68 9.07
N ARG A 251 17.91 13.64 10.41
CA ARG A 251 19.07 13.98 11.22
C ARG A 251 20.24 13.00 11.00
N VAL A 252 19.96 11.70 10.83
CA VAL A 252 20.98 10.70 10.46
C VAL A 252 21.55 11.01 9.07
N LEU A 253 20.72 11.24 8.06
CA LEU A 253 21.17 11.53 6.70
C LEU A 253 22.08 12.78 6.63
N ARG A 254 21.91 13.76 7.52
CA ARG A 254 22.78 14.95 7.61
C ARG A 254 24.22 14.63 7.99
N VAL A 255 24.45 13.56 8.75
CA VAL A 255 25.79 13.18 9.22
C VAL A 255 26.42 12.10 8.34
N LEU A 256 25.65 11.42 7.49
CA LEU A 256 26.17 10.41 6.57
C LEU A 256 26.95 11.06 5.41
N PRO A 257 28.19 10.63 5.11
CA PRO A 257 28.99 11.21 4.05
C PRO A 257 28.31 11.32 2.68
N PRO A 258 27.52 10.32 2.19
CA PRO A 258 26.87 10.39 0.88
C PRO A 258 25.79 11.48 0.76
N THR A 259 25.23 11.93 1.88
CA THR A 259 24.05 12.82 1.92
C THR A 259 24.32 14.13 2.67
N ARG A 260 25.47 14.27 3.32
CA ARG A 260 25.84 15.44 4.11
C ARG A 260 25.75 16.75 3.33
N GLU A 261 26.35 16.80 2.14
CA GLU A 261 26.38 18.01 1.31
C GLU A 261 24.98 18.43 0.82
N LEU A 262 24.10 17.45 0.57
CA LEU A 262 22.72 17.70 0.11
C LEU A 262 21.81 18.30 1.19
N LEU A 263 22.21 18.17 2.46
CA LEU A 263 21.42 18.52 3.62
C LEU A 263 22.07 19.61 4.49
N GLU A 264 23.21 20.13 4.07
CA GLU A 264 23.98 21.14 4.81
C GLU A 264 23.19 22.44 4.97
N ASP A 265 22.40 22.81 3.96
CA ASP A 265 21.56 24.00 3.92
C ASP A 265 20.22 23.86 4.67
N VAL A 266 19.82 22.64 5.06
CA VAL A 266 18.56 22.43 5.79
C VAL A 266 18.73 22.81 7.25
N GLY A 267 17.95 23.76 7.75
CA GLY A 267 17.94 24.11 9.17
C GLY A 267 17.27 23.03 10.05
N PRO A 268 17.56 22.94 11.36
CA PRO A 268 16.87 21.98 12.25
C PRO A 268 15.35 22.22 12.33
N GLU A 269 14.90 23.47 12.28
CA GLU A 269 13.48 23.82 12.22
C GLU A 269 12.84 23.34 10.91
N GLU A 270 13.59 23.42 9.80
CA GLU A 270 13.14 22.95 8.49
C GLU A 270 13.05 21.42 8.44
N VAL A 271 14.02 20.70 9.03
CA VAL A 271 13.93 19.24 9.21
C VAL A 271 12.63 18.85 9.92
N THR A 272 12.31 19.56 11.00
CA THR A 272 11.07 19.33 11.77
C THR A 272 9.84 19.59 10.91
N ALA A 273 9.81 20.70 10.17
CA ALA A 273 8.69 21.04 9.29
C ALA A 273 8.50 20.03 8.14
N ILE A 274 9.60 19.54 7.54
CA ILE A 274 9.60 18.51 6.50
C ILE A 274 9.04 17.20 7.08
N ALA A 275 9.55 16.77 8.25
CA ALA A 275 9.11 15.54 8.89
C ALA A 275 7.62 15.58 9.26
N GLN A 276 7.15 16.68 9.85
CA GLN A 276 5.75 16.90 10.20
C GLN A 276 4.86 16.86 8.96
N ARG A 277 5.26 17.51 7.87
CA ARG A 277 4.51 17.49 6.61
C ARG A 277 4.49 16.08 6.00
N ALA A 278 5.63 15.41 5.90
CA ALA A 278 5.74 14.09 5.32
C ALA A 278 4.88 13.06 6.07
N ALA A 279 4.96 13.05 7.40
CA ALA A 279 4.19 12.14 8.23
C ALA A 279 2.68 12.44 8.16
N ARG A 280 2.27 13.70 8.26
CA ARG A 280 0.86 14.08 8.16
C ARG A 280 0.27 13.69 6.80
N ASP A 281 0.95 14.04 5.71
CA ASP A 281 0.45 13.77 4.36
C ASP A 281 0.42 12.25 4.08
N PHE A 282 1.42 11.49 4.53
CA PHE A 282 1.42 10.02 4.44
C PHE A 282 0.27 9.40 5.24
N MET A 283 0.09 9.82 6.51
CA MET A 283 -0.98 9.32 7.35
C MET A 283 -2.35 9.69 6.78
N GLU A 284 -2.53 10.89 6.22
CA GLU A 284 -3.80 11.29 5.59
C GLU A 284 -4.14 10.46 4.34
N VAL A 285 -3.14 10.21 3.49
CA VAL A 285 -3.30 9.49 2.21
C VAL A 285 -3.45 7.98 2.40
N TYR A 286 -2.71 7.39 3.35
CA TYR A 286 -2.60 5.94 3.45
C TYR A 286 -3.22 5.32 4.70
N VAL A 287 -3.56 6.10 5.72
CA VAL A 287 -4.13 5.58 6.98
C VAL A 287 -5.46 6.24 7.34
N GLY A 288 -5.61 7.55 7.09
CA GLY A 288 -6.67 8.39 7.65
C GLY A 288 -7.99 8.39 6.88
N HIS A 289 -8.04 7.84 5.66
CA HIS A 289 -9.26 7.80 4.84
C HIS A 289 -9.38 6.48 4.06
N PRO A 290 -10.60 5.94 3.87
CA PRO A 290 -10.83 4.89 2.88
C PRO A 290 -10.28 5.34 1.53
N ARG A 291 -9.32 4.60 0.97
CA ARG A 291 -8.86 4.93 -0.38
C ARG A 291 -10.04 4.79 -1.34
N LEU A 292 -10.29 5.86 -2.11
CA LEU A 292 -10.97 5.72 -3.38
C LEU A 292 -10.02 4.96 -4.31
N GLY A 293 -10.19 3.65 -4.44
CA GLY A 293 -9.53 2.85 -5.47
C GLY A 293 -9.84 3.44 -6.84
N ARG A 294 -8.90 4.21 -7.42
CA ARG A 294 -9.02 4.74 -8.77
C ARG A 294 -8.60 3.69 -9.79
N HIS A 295 -9.32 2.58 -9.86
CA HIS A 295 -9.44 1.93 -11.17
C HIS A 295 -10.43 2.77 -11.98
N ARG A 296 -9.92 3.57 -12.91
CA ARG A 296 -10.74 3.96 -14.07
C ARG A 296 -11.00 2.70 -14.89
N LEU A 297 -11.98 1.90 -14.48
CA LEU A 297 -12.75 1.11 -15.44
C LEU A 297 -13.37 2.14 -16.38
N GLN A 298 -12.80 2.23 -17.60
CA GLN A 298 -13.11 3.28 -18.56
C GLN A 298 -14.62 3.33 -18.81
N VAL A 299 -15.28 4.39 -18.34
CA VAL A 299 -16.48 4.91 -18.99
C VAL A 299 -16.05 5.32 -20.41
N ARG A 300 -16.72 4.75 -21.42
CA ARG A 300 -16.54 5.08 -22.85
C ARG A 300 -16.62 6.62 -23.04
N PRO A 301 -15.57 7.30 -23.51
CA PRO A 301 -15.69 8.66 -24.02
C PRO A 301 -16.32 8.64 -25.42
N PRO A 302 -17.05 9.69 -25.83
CA PRO A 302 -17.48 9.85 -27.23
C PRO A 302 -16.26 9.87 -28.17
N PRO A 303 -16.40 9.38 -29.41
CA PRO A 303 -15.27 9.08 -30.27
C PRO A 303 -14.78 10.34 -30.99
N THR A 304 -13.91 11.13 -30.37
CA THR A 304 -12.97 12.03 -31.08
C THR A 304 -11.98 12.67 -30.09
N SER A 305 -10.81 12.04 -29.91
CA SER A 305 -9.50 12.72 -29.80
C SER A 305 -8.37 11.71 -29.54
N PRO A 306 -7.18 11.89 -30.15
CA PRO A 306 -6.08 10.94 -30.03
C PRO A 306 -5.45 11.04 -28.63
N SER A 307 -5.22 9.90 -27.97
CA SER A 307 -4.66 9.84 -26.62
C SER A 307 -3.28 9.17 -26.62
N PRO A 308 -2.34 9.62 -25.77
CA PRO A 308 -1.07 8.95 -25.53
C PRO A 308 -1.27 7.57 -24.88
N HIS A 309 -0.27 6.70 -25.05
CA HIS A 309 -0.24 5.27 -24.73
C HIS A 309 -0.96 4.91 -23.42
N ARG A 310 -2.06 4.13 -23.54
CA ARG A 310 -2.98 3.73 -22.45
C ARG A 310 -2.61 2.35 -21.91
N CYS A 311 -2.87 2.10 -20.61
CA CYS A 311 -2.96 0.74 -20.04
C CYS A 311 -3.79 -0.14 -20.99
N PRO A 312 -3.42 -1.42 -21.19
CA PRO A 312 -4.11 -2.30 -22.11
C PRO A 312 -5.61 -2.34 -21.84
N ARG A 313 -6.40 -2.38 -22.92
CA ARG A 313 -7.85 -2.55 -22.88
C ARG A 313 -8.17 -4.05 -22.95
N HIS A 314 -9.02 -4.52 -22.03
CA HIS A 314 -9.73 -5.82 -21.97
C HIS A 314 -8.99 -7.01 -21.32
N PRO A 315 -9.71 -8.06 -20.88
CA PRO A 315 -11.05 -8.15 -20.26
C PRO A 315 -10.97 -8.73 -18.82
N THR A 316 -12.00 -8.48 -17.97
CA THR A 316 -12.28 -9.20 -16.69
C THR A 316 -11.12 -9.22 -15.67
N ALA A 317 -11.16 -8.38 -14.63
CA ALA A 317 -11.59 -8.81 -13.30
C ALA A 317 -11.07 -10.21 -12.95
N ILE A 318 -10.17 -10.26 -11.97
CA ILE A 318 -9.76 -11.43 -11.16
C ILE A 318 -10.84 -12.51 -11.27
N PRO A 319 -10.51 -13.77 -11.64
CA PRO A 319 -11.48 -14.85 -11.68
C PRO A 319 -11.95 -15.14 -10.24
N VAL A 320 -12.94 -14.38 -9.78
CA VAL A 320 -13.79 -14.76 -8.65
C VAL A 320 -14.64 -15.90 -9.19
N THR A 321 -14.05 -17.08 -9.15
CA THR A 321 -14.69 -18.35 -9.46
C THR A 321 -15.83 -18.50 -8.46
N HIS A 322 -17.05 -18.18 -8.93
CA HIS A 322 -18.39 -18.28 -8.30
C HIS A 322 -19.23 -16.98 -8.30
N LEU A 323 -19.14 -16.15 -9.35
CA LEU A 323 -20.27 -15.27 -9.69
C LEU A 323 -20.79 -15.57 -11.09
N GLN A 324 -22.01 -16.10 -11.17
CA GLN A 324 -22.75 -16.18 -12.42
C GLN A 324 -22.89 -14.77 -13.03
N PRO A 325 -22.64 -14.59 -14.33
CA PRO A 325 -22.70 -13.28 -14.97
C PRO A 325 -24.15 -12.86 -15.18
N THR A 326 -24.60 -11.78 -14.52
CA THR A 326 -25.80 -11.05 -14.96
C THR A 326 -25.43 -10.00 -16.01
N PRO A 327 -26.27 -9.75 -17.05
CA PRO A 327 -25.85 -9.13 -18.31
C PRO A 327 -25.74 -7.59 -18.34
N VAL A 328 -25.41 -6.94 -17.21
CA VAL A 328 -25.26 -5.48 -17.16
C VAL A 328 -24.03 -5.14 -16.35
N ASP A 329 -23.05 -4.49 -16.97
CA ASP A 329 -21.83 -3.98 -16.33
C ASP A 329 -22.14 -3.33 -14.97
N PRO A 330 -21.79 -3.98 -13.83
CA PRO A 330 -22.19 -3.52 -12.50
C PRO A 330 -21.47 -2.22 -12.09
N SER A 331 -20.39 -1.84 -12.78
CA SER A 331 -19.60 -0.64 -12.51
C SER A 331 -20.10 0.60 -13.28
N GLY A 332 -20.64 0.42 -14.49
CA GLY A 332 -21.16 1.49 -15.34
C GLY A 332 -22.46 2.14 -14.85
N SER A 333 -23.11 1.57 -13.83
CA SER A 333 -24.41 2.01 -13.30
C SER A 333 -24.33 2.73 -11.93
N ARG A 334 -23.35 2.44 -11.08
CA ARG A 334 -23.25 3.01 -9.73
C ARG A 334 -22.25 4.17 -9.69
N SER A 335 -22.42 5.07 -8.71
CA SER A 335 -21.47 6.17 -8.48
C SER A 335 -20.18 5.64 -7.84
N PHE A 336 -20.32 4.72 -6.87
CA PHE A 336 -19.22 4.08 -6.16
C PHE A 336 -19.54 2.60 -5.91
N VAL A 337 -18.49 1.78 -5.79
CA VAL A 337 -18.59 0.35 -5.54
C VAL A 337 -17.62 -0.02 -4.43
N VAL A 338 -18.08 -0.71 -3.39
CA VAL A 338 -17.23 -1.21 -2.30
C VAL A 338 -16.81 -2.62 -2.65
N GLY A 339 -15.52 -2.82 -2.87
CA GLY A 339 -14.97 -4.14 -3.16
C GLY A 339 -14.91 -5.02 -1.91
N SER A 340 -14.86 -6.32 -2.16
CA SER A 340 -14.60 -7.32 -1.12
C SER A 340 -13.12 -7.38 -0.70
N ASP A 341 -12.29 -6.44 -1.14
CA ASP A 341 -10.85 -6.30 -0.91
C ASP A 341 -10.53 -5.15 0.07
N GLY A 342 -11.55 -4.47 0.60
CA GLY A 342 -11.36 -3.35 1.52
C GLY A 342 -11.15 -2.00 0.83
N TYR A 343 -11.43 -1.90 -0.47
CA TYR A 343 -11.33 -0.64 -1.21
C TYR A 343 -12.71 -0.11 -1.64
N LEU A 344 -12.81 1.23 -1.73
CA LEU A 344 -13.96 1.90 -2.32
C LEU A 344 -13.61 2.35 -3.75
N TYR A 345 -14.21 1.75 -4.76
CA TYR A 345 -13.96 2.07 -6.15
C TYR A 345 -14.85 3.20 -6.67
N GLN A 346 -14.25 4.11 -7.42
CA GLN A 346 -15.00 5.16 -8.13
C GLN A 346 -15.58 4.58 -9.43
N GLY A 347 -16.91 4.48 -9.50
CA GLY A 347 -17.65 4.19 -10.74
C GLY A 347 -17.85 5.48 -11.53
N ARG A 348 -19.11 5.90 -11.72
CA ARG A 348 -19.40 7.22 -12.32
C ARG A 348 -18.93 8.41 -11.47
N GLY A 349 -18.75 8.19 -10.18
CA GLY A 349 -18.22 9.19 -9.26
C GLY A 349 -19.17 10.36 -8.98
N TRP A 350 -18.57 11.50 -8.62
CA TRP A 350 -19.28 12.70 -8.19
C TRP A 350 -19.84 13.53 -9.35
N ASP A 351 -19.16 13.52 -10.50
CA ASP A 351 -19.39 14.51 -11.55
C ASP A 351 -20.33 14.00 -12.67
N TRP A 352 -20.77 12.73 -12.58
CA TRP A 352 -21.59 12.09 -13.62
C TRP A 352 -22.82 11.38 -13.03
N VAL A 353 -23.97 11.56 -13.71
CA VAL A 353 -25.24 10.93 -13.34
C VAL A 353 -25.16 9.40 -13.43
N GLY A 354 -25.59 8.73 -12.36
CA GLY A 354 -25.72 7.28 -12.22
C GLY A 354 -26.77 6.60 -13.11
N ALA A 355 -26.78 5.28 -13.08
CA ALA A 355 -27.88 4.43 -13.56
C ALA A 355 -28.25 3.34 -12.52
N HIS A 356 -28.21 3.69 -11.23
CA HIS A 356 -28.36 2.76 -10.11
C HIS A 356 -29.77 2.69 -9.53
N THR A 357 -30.55 3.77 -9.60
CA THR A 357 -31.89 3.86 -8.98
C THR A 357 -32.82 4.70 -9.84
N LYS A 358 -33.74 4.02 -10.52
CA LYS A 358 -34.70 4.66 -11.45
C LYS A 358 -35.47 5.78 -10.73
N GLY A 359 -35.49 6.98 -11.33
CA GLY A 359 -36.14 8.17 -10.75
C GLY A 359 -35.29 8.97 -9.74
N TYR A 360 -34.14 8.45 -9.34
CA TYR A 360 -33.25 9.05 -8.33
C TYR A 360 -31.80 9.22 -8.78
N ASN A 361 -31.43 8.71 -9.96
CA ASN A 361 -30.09 8.84 -10.54
C ASN A 361 -29.54 10.28 -10.60
N THR A 362 -30.39 11.29 -10.78
CA THR A 362 -30.01 12.72 -10.84
C THR A 362 -30.06 13.43 -9.48
N LYS A 363 -30.51 12.74 -8.44
CA LYS A 363 -30.78 13.32 -7.12
C LYS A 363 -29.78 12.88 -6.04
N GLY A 364 -28.98 11.85 -6.31
CA GLY A 364 -28.04 11.29 -5.34
C GLY A 364 -27.04 10.34 -5.96
N PHE A 365 -26.16 9.82 -5.11
CA PHE A 365 -25.08 8.92 -5.48
C PHE A 365 -25.39 7.49 -5.05
N GLY A 366 -25.18 6.52 -5.94
CA GLY A 366 -25.33 5.10 -5.64
C GLY A 366 -24.02 4.49 -5.16
N VAL A 367 -24.00 3.95 -3.95
CA VAL A 367 -22.89 3.14 -3.41
C VAL A 367 -23.35 1.68 -3.35
N GLY A 368 -22.64 0.77 -4.01
CA GLY A 368 -22.97 -0.66 -3.99
C GLY A 368 -21.87 -1.50 -3.36
N TYR A 369 -22.21 -2.37 -2.42
CA TYR A 369 -21.30 -3.39 -1.93
C TYR A 369 -21.27 -4.57 -2.88
N VAL A 370 -20.08 -5.06 -3.24
CA VAL A 370 -19.93 -6.27 -4.06
C VAL A 370 -20.17 -7.49 -3.17
N GLY A 371 -21.24 -8.23 -3.46
CA GLY A 371 -21.64 -9.45 -2.74
C GLY A 371 -23.14 -9.59 -2.61
N ASP A 372 -23.58 -10.71 -2.02
CA ASP A 372 -24.97 -10.93 -1.57
C ASP A 372 -25.04 -10.81 -0.05
N PHE A 373 -25.79 -9.81 0.42
CA PHE A 373 -25.95 -9.51 1.84
C PHE A 373 -27.39 -9.72 2.30
N SER A 374 -28.07 -10.69 1.69
CA SER A 374 -29.41 -11.11 2.09
C SER A 374 -29.39 -11.69 3.50
N THR A 375 -28.48 -12.63 3.79
CA THR A 375 -28.41 -13.36 5.07
C THR A 375 -27.14 -13.11 5.88
N THR A 376 -26.16 -12.42 5.31
CA THR A 376 -24.87 -12.12 5.94
C THR A 376 -24.51 -10.65 5.77
N LEU A 377 -23.80 -10.08 6.74
CA LEU A 377 -23.26 -8.72 6.61
C LEU A 377 -21.94 -8.73 5.83
N PRO A 378 -21.61 -7.63 5.14
CA PRO A 378 -20.22 -7.40 4.74
C PRO A 378 -19.31 -7.41 5.97
N ASP A 379 -18.02 -7.63 5.73
CA ASP A 379 -17.02 -7.51 6.78
C ASP A 379 -17.09 -6.12 7.48
N PRO A 380 -16.94 -6.03 8.83
CA PRO A 380 -17.10 -4.78 9.58
C PRO A 380 -16.21 -3.64 9.10
N ASP A 381 -14.97 -3.90 8.67
CA ASP A 381 -14.12 -2.86 8.11
C ASP A 381 -14.68 -2.35 6.77
N THR A 382 -15.28 -3.24 5.98
CA THR A 382 -15.96 -2.90 4.72
C THR A 382 -17.18 -2.01 4.94
N ILE A 383 -17.96 -2.31 5.98
CA ILE A 383 -19.07 -1.46 6.44
C ILE A 383 -18.52 -0.08 6.86
N ALA A 384 -17.46 -0.06 7.68
CA ALA A 384 -16.82 1.14 8.18
C ALA A 384 -16.24 2.03 7.06
N LEU A 385 -15.76 1.46 5.95
CA LEU A 385 -15.28 2.23 4.78
C LEU A 385 -16.33 3.24 4.32
N VAL A 386 -17.60 2.86 4.29
CA VAL A 386 -18.66 3.79 3.87
C VAL A 386 -19.18 4.61 5.05
N ARG A 387 -19.52 3.93 6.15
CA ARG A 387 -20.17 4.54 7.33
C ARG A 387 -19.31 5.60 8.00
N ASP A 388 -18.06 5.24 8.28
CA ASP A 388 -17.18 6.01 9.15
C ASP A 388 -16.14 6.80 8.35
N GLY A 389 -15.86 6.39 7.11
CA GLY A 389 -14.90 7.06 6.24
C GLY A 389 -15.53 7.86 5.10
N PHE A 390 -16.19 7.20 4.14
CA PHE A 390 -16.68 7.84 2.92
C PHE A 390 -17.73 8.92 3.20
N LEU A 391 -18.77 8.62 3.98
CA LEU A 391 -19.86 9.56 4.23
C LEU A 391 -19.37 10.82 4.98
N PRO A 392 -18.61 10.71 6.09
CA PRO A 392 -18.05 11.89 6.75
C PRO A 392 -17.10 12.68 5.86
N CYS A 393 -16.25 12.01 5.07
CA CYS A 393 -15.34 12.67 4.14
C CYS A 393 -16.10 13.44 3.04
N ALA A 394 -17.13 12.84 2.45
CA ALA A 394 -17.97 13.47 1.44
C ALA A 394 -18.66 14.73 1.98
N VAL A 395 -19.11 14.70 3.24
CA VAL A 395 -19.68 15.87 3.91
C VAL A 395 -18.63 16.95 4.17
N ARG A 396 -17.46 16.57 4.71
CA ARG A 396 -16.35 17.48 5.02
C ARG A 396 -15.84 18.21 3.78
N THR A 397 -15.77 17.50 2.65
CA THR A 397 -15.30 18.03 1.35
C THR A 397 -16.40 18.73 0.54
N GLY A 398 -17.60 18.86 1.09
CA GLY A 398 -18.73 19.53 0.43
C GLY A 398 -19.32 18.75 -0.76
N ARG A 399 -18.92 17.49 -0.97
CA ARG A 399 -19.48 16.60 -2.01
C ARG A 399 -20.87 16.08 -1.64
N LEU A 400 -21.18 16.01 -0.34
CA LEU A 400 -22.47 15.62 0.20
C LEU A 400 -22.96 16.68 1.20
N GLN A 401 -24.25 17.01 1.17
CA GLN A 401 -24.81 17.97 2.13
C GLN A 401 -24.84 17.36 3.54
N ARG A 402 -24.64 18.19 4.58
CA ARG A 402 -24.63 17.73 6.00
C ARG A 402 -25.92 17.04 6.45
N ASN A 403 -27.05 17.37 5.82
CA ASN A 403 -28.38 16.83 6.07
C ASN A 403 -28.82 15.80 5.00
N TYR A 404 -27.86 15.08 4.41
CA TYR A 404 -28.15 14.04 3.45
C TYR A 404 -29.16 13.01 3.98
N THR A 405 -29.85 12.35 3.06
CA THR A 405 -30.74 11.24 3.36
C THR A 405 -30.13 9.96 2.78
N LEU A 406 -29.90 8.96 3.62
CA LEU A 406 -29.45 7.63 3.27
C LEU A 406 -30.70 6.73 3.11
N ARG A 407 -30.74 5.92 2.06
CA ARG A 407 -31.82 4.96 1.82
C ARG A 407 -31.26 3.67 1.22
N GLY A 408 -31.86 2.54 1.58
CA GLY A 408 -31.65 1.28 0.87
C GLY A 408 -32.37 1.29 -0.49
N HIS A 409 -31.83 0.58 -1.48
CA HIS A 409 -32.40 0.56 -2.83
C HIS A 409 -33.87 0.09 -2.83
N ARG A 410 -34.23 -0.86 -1.98
CA ARG A 410 -35.60 -1.36 -1.75
C ARG A 410 -36.61 -0.28 -1.35
N GLN A 411 -36.18 0.82 -0.75
CA GLN A 411 -37.09 1.93 -0.39
C GLN A 411 -37.46 2.79 -1.61
N MET A 412 -36.74 2.59 -2.73
CA MET A 412 -36.83 3.44 -3.92
C MET A 412 -37.40 2.70 -5.13
N GLY A 413 -37.73 1.41 -5.00
CA GLY A 413 -38.28 0.57 -6.05
C GLY A 413 -38.51 -0.87 -5.59
N HIS A 414 -39.06 -1.70 -6.47
CA HIS A 414 -39.33 -3.11 -6.19
C HIS A 414 -38.07 -3.96 -6.40
N THR A 415 -37.24 -4.05 -5.38
CA THR A 415 -36.00 -4.84 -5.38
C THR A 415 -35.66 -5.30 -3.97
N ASP A 416 -34.99 -6.45 -3.85
CA ASP A 416 -34.46 -6.95 -2.57
C ASP A 416 -33.14 -6.28 -2.18
N CYS A 417 -32.50 -5.54 -3.10
CA CYS A 417 -31.27 -4.79 -2.84
C CYS A 417 -31.48 -3.77 -1.69
N PRO A 418 -30.57 -3.66 -0.70
CA PRO A 418 -29.20 -4.20 -0.64
C PRO A 418 -29.06 -5.60 0.01
N GLY A 419 -30.13 -6.37 0.13
CA GLY A 419 -30.19 -7.59 0.96
C GLY A 419 -30.64 -7.28 2.39
N ASN A 420 -31.30 -8.24 3.06
CA ASN A 420 -31.95 -7.99 4.36
C ASN A 420 -30.95 -7.64 5.45
N SER A 421 -29.83 -8.36 5.52
CA SER A 421 -28.82 -8.12 6.56
C SER A 421 -28.20 -6.74 6.40
N LEU A 422 -27.74 -6.38 5.19
CA LEU A 422 -27.16 -5.05 4.95
C LEU A 422 -28.21 -3.93 5.07
N PHE A 423 -29.48 -4.18 4.73
CA PHE A 423 -30.54 -3.20 4.96
C PHE A 423 -30.72 -2.90 6.45
N HIS A 424 -30.75 -3.93 7.30
CA HIS A 424 -30.84 -3.75 8.75
C HIS A 424 -29.62 -3.04 9.34
N GLU A 425 -28.42 -3.28 8.80
CA GLU A 425 -27.23 -2.53 9.21
C GLU A 425 -27.37 -1.03 8.89
N ILE A 426 -27.75 -0.66 7.66
CA ILE A 426 -27.84 0.75 7.27
C ILE A 426 -28.97 1.51 7.97
N GLU A 427 -29.99 0.82 8.53
CA GLU A 427 -31.02 1.42 9.37
C GLU A 427 -30.42 2.14 10.60
N THR A 428 -29.27 1.66 11.07
CA THR A 428 -28.57 2.24 12.23
C THR A 428 -27.71 3.46 11.87
N TRP A 429 -27.52 3.73 10.58
CA TRP A 429 -26.59 4.77 10.14
C TRP A 429 -27.21 6.16 10.20
N ARG A 430 -26.34 7.16 10.38
CA ARG A 430 -26.74 8.57 10.35
C ARG A 430 -27.38 8.92 9.01
N GLY A 431 -28.53 9.59 9.08
CA GLY A 431 -29.24 10.08 7.89
C GLY A 431 -30.16 9.04 7.24
N PHE A 432 -30.25 7.82 7.76
CA PHE A 432 -31.22 6.83 7.29
C PHE A 432 -32.67 7.34 7.47
N LYS A 433 -33.50 7.15 6.44
CA LYS A 433 -34.93 7.48 6.44
C LYS A 433 -35.75 6.53 5.58
#